data_AF-C1BV68-F1
#
_entry.id   AF-C1BV68-F1
#
_cell.length_a   1.000
_cell.length_b   1.000
_cell.length_c   1.000
_cell.angle_alpha   90.00
_cell.angle_beta   90.00
_cell.angle_gamma   90.00
#
_symmetry.space_group_name_H-M   'P 1'
#
loop_
_entity.id
_entity.type
_entity.pdbx_description
1 polymer ?
#
loop_
_entity_poly.entity_id
_entity_poly.type
_entity_poly.pdbx_seq_one_letter_code
_entity_poly.pdbx_strand_id
1 'polypeptide(L)'
;MKDDFVFEVHWHDSNSEQTRKFLLTFYPGDNSVEMFDPKIRKIFLKRIHCSGVDAKDFYIGNSVVIFSRRLQIVDYGSEATRIRLNSHSETTIAVIRPGGISSLGDILKDIDTCGYTLGKARMVQLDSQCAREFIFSKREDEDFEEIIEELTSGPIIALEIMGERWFVVGDLT
;
A
#
# COMPACT_ATOMS: atom_id res chain seq x y z
N MET A 1 -2.89 27.05 -2.26
CA MET A 1 -2.31 26.28 -1.14
C MET A 1 -1.52 25.16 -1.80
N LYS A 2 -0.20 25.08 -1.61
CA LYS A 2 0.58 24.01 -2.27
C LYS A 2 0.26 22.72 -1.52
N ASP A 3 -0.32 21.75 -2.20
CA ASP A 3 -0.57 20.45 -1.64
C ASP A 3 0.70 19.63 -1.79
N ASP A 4 1.55 19.67 -0.76
CA ASP A 4 2.69 18.79 -0.64
C ASP A 4 2.49 17.80 0.51
N PHE A 5 2.99 16.58 0.31
CA PHE A 5 2.93 15.51 1.29
C PHE A 5 4.34 15.13 1.70
N VAL A 6 4.58 15.09 3.01
CA VAL A 6 5.90 14.80 3.56
C VAL A 6 5.88 13.43 4.21
N PHE A 7 6.86 12.61 3.87
CA PHE A 7 7.00 11.22 4.34
C PHE A 7 8.36 11.01 4.99
N GLU A 8 8.42 10.26 6.10
CA GLU A 8 9.67 9.64 6.54
C GLU A 8 9.95 8.44 5.65
N VAL A 9 11.12 8.42 5.01
CA VAL A 9 11.55 7.32 4.17
C VAL A 9 12.90 6.77 4.62
N HIS A 10 13.02 5.44 4.54
CA HIS A 10 14.24 4.72 4.85
C HIS A 10 14.87 4.21 3.56
N TRP A 11 16.14 4.53 3.36
CA TRP A 11 16.96 3.97 2.30
C TRP A 11 17.97 3.01 2.91
N HIS A 12 17.85 1.73 2.56
CA HIS A 12 18.84 0.71 2.93
C HIS A 12 19.98 0.73 1.91
N ASP A 13 21.16 1.19 2.33
CA ASP A 13 22.35 1.19 1.50
C ASP A 13 22.98 -0.21 1.53
N SER A 14 22.82 -0.96 0.44
CA SER A 14 23.31 -2.33 0.28
C SER A 14 24.81 -2.47 0.51
N ASN A 15 25.58 -1.40 0.35
CA ASN A 15 27.04 -1.42 0.49
C ASN A 15 27.50 -1.25 1.95
N SER A 16 26.65 -0.73 2.84
CA SER A 16 27.05 -0.37 4.20
C SER A 16 26.17 -0.96 5.30
N GLU A 17 25.15 -1.75 4.96
CA GLU A 17 24.09 -2.24 5.87
C GLU A 17 23.47 -1.12 6.74
N GLN A 18 23.65 0.15 6.34
CA GLN A 18 23.15 1.30 7.07
C GLN A 18 21.82 1.74 6.48
N THR A 19 20.85 1.88 7.36
CA THR A 19 19.58 2.52 7.05
C THR A 19 19.73 4.03 7.20
N ARG A 20 19.62 4.76 6.10
CA ARG A 20 19.58 6.22 6.10
C ARG A 20 18.13 6.71 6.11
N LYS A 21 17.86 7.69 6.95
CA LYS A 21 16.52 8.30 7.08
C LYS A 21 16.48 9.63 6.34
N PHE A 22 15.41 9.86 5.59
CA PHE A 22 15.16 11.13 4.91
C PHE A 22 13.71 11.56 5.11
N LEU A 23 13.47 12.86 4.96
CA LEU A 23 12.13 13.38 4.70
C LEU A 23 11.98 13.55 3.19
N LEU A 24 11.01 12.84 2.61
CA LEU A 24 10.65 12.92 1.21
C LEU A 24 9.39 13.78 1.09
N THR A 25 9.48 14.90 0.37
CA THR A 25 8.33 15.72 0.04
C THR A 25 7.88 15.39 -1.37
N PHE A 26 6.63 14.96 -1.54
CA PHE A 26 5.98 14.72 -2.82
C PHE A 26 5.04 15.88 -3.17
N TYR A 27 5.09 16.32 -4.42
CA TYR A 27 4.27 17.37 -4.98
C TYR A 27 3.39 16.79 -6.11
N PRO A 28 2.13 16.41 -5.81
CA PRO A 28 1.23 15.81 -6.79
C PRO A 28 0.95 16.71 -8.00
N GLY A 29 0.93 18.04 -7.79
CA GLY A 29 0.55 18.99 -8.85
C GLY A 29 1.49 19.04 -10.06
N ASP A 30 2.75 18.64 -9.92
CA ASP A 30 3.73 18.54 -11.01
C ASP A 30 4.53 17.23 -11.00
N ASN A 31 4.03 16.24 -10.26
CA ASN A 31 4.66 14.94 -10.02
C ASN A 31 6.16 15.04 -9.74
N SER A 32 6.53 15.83 -8.73
CA SER A 32 7.92 16.05 -8.34
C SER A 32 8.18 15.68 -6.89
N VAL A 33 9.46 15.45 -6.57
CA VAL A 33 9.92 15.05 -5.24
C VAL A 33 11.14 15.86 -4.80
N GLU A 34 11.25 16.11 -3.50
CA GLU A 34 12.44 16.67 -2.83
C GLU A 34 12.81 15.80 -1.64
N MET A 35 14.11 15.63 -1.35
CA MET A 35 14.57 14.90 -0.16
C MET A 35 15.45 15.76 0.73
N PHE A 36 15.13 15.77 2.01
CA PHE A 36 15.89 16.42 3.06
C PHE A 36 16.50 15.38 4.01
N ASP A 37 17.77 15.55 4.34
CA ASP A 37 18.47 14.76 5.35
C ASP A 37 18.37 15.48 6.70
N PRO A 38 17.55 14.98 7.65
CA PRO A 38 17.40 15.61 8.96
C PRO A 38 18.64 15.48 9.85
N LYS A 39 19.51 14.49 9.62
CA LYS A 39 20.71 14.26 10.43
C LYS A 39 21.75 15.35 10.22
N ILE A 40 21.97 15.72 8.95
CA ILE A 40 22.93 16.79 8.60
C ILE A 40 22.25 18.12 8.26
N ARG A 41 20.92 18.17 8.33
CA ARG A 41 20.07 19.34 8.05
C ARG A 41 20.32 19.95 6.67
N LYS A 42 20.41 19.12 5.63
CA LYS A 42 20.67 19.56 4.25
C LYS A 42 19.73 18.88 3.25
N ILE A 43 19.46 19.58 2.15
CA ILE A 43 18.82 18.99 0.98
C ILE A 43 19.75 17.91 0.42
N PHE A 44 19.23 16.69 0.33
CA PHE A 44 19.90 15.54 -0.27
C PHE A 44 19.59 15.45 -1.77
N LEU A 45 18.32 15.62 -2.14
CA LEU A 45 17.85 15.67 -3.52
C LEU A 45 17.01 16.93 -3.69
N LYS A 46 17.43 17.84 -4.57
CA LYS A 46 16.62 19.02 -4.92
C LYS A 46 15.35 18.61 -5.64
N ARG A 47 14.29 19.42 -5.52
CA ARG A 47 13.02 19.22 -6.23
C ARG A 47 13.21 18.85 -7.69
N ILE A 48 12.71 17.68 -8.07
CA ILE A 48 12.86 17.13 -9.42
C ILE A 48 11.64 16.29 -9.78
N HIS A 49 11.23 16.33 -11.05
CA HIS A 49 10.14 15.50 -11.56
C HIS A 49 10.51 14.01 -11.45
N CYS A 50 9.57 13.20 -10.96
CA CYS A 50 9.75 11.76 -10.85
C CYS A 50 8.87 11.04 -11.87
N SER A 51 9.49 10.32 -12.80
CA SER A 51 8.80 9.44 -13.72
C SER A 51 8.69 8.02 -13.15
N GLY A 52 7.55 7.36 -13.33
CA GLY A 52 7.35 5.96 -12.94
C GLY A 52 6.91 5.75 -11.49
N VAL A 53 6.48 6.82 -10.82
CA VAL A 53 5.74 6.78 -9.55
C VAL A 53 4.58 7.77 -9.65
N ASP A 54 3.45 7.41 -9.07
CA ASP A 54 2.22 8.19 -9.03
C ASP A 54 1.81 8.46 -7.58
N ALA A 55 0.84 9.36 -7.38
CA ALA A 55 0.34 9.69 -6.04
C ALA A 55 -0.11 8.46 -5.24
N LYS A 56 -0.73 7.48 -5.90
CA LYS A 56 -1.19 6.21 -5.31
C LYS A 56 -0.07 5.35 -4.72
N ASP A 57 1.18 5.60 -5.09
CA ASP A 57 2.34 4.85 -4.58
C ASP A 57 2.84 5.38 -3.23
N PHE A 58 2.37 6.56 -2.79
CA PHE A 58 2.85 7.23 -1.58
C PHE A 58 2.01 6.90 -0.34
N TYR A 59 2.03 5.63 0.08
CA TYR A 59 1.41 5.16 1.32
C TYR A 59 2.41 4.46 2.25
N ILE A 60 2.09 4.44 3.55
CA ILE A 60 2.95 3.81 4.56
C ILE A 60 3.11 2.32 4.28
N GLY A 61 4.35 1.85 4.29
CA GLY A 61 4.71 0.45 4.02
C GLY A 61 5.09 0.18 2.57
N ASN A 62 4.77 1.07 1.62
CA ASN A 62 5.23 0.91 0.24
C ASN A 62 6.73 1.17 0.07
N SER A 63 7.30 0.72 -1.04
CA SER A 63 8.63 1.11 -1.50
C SER A 63 8.54 1.80 -2.86
N VAL A 64 9.01 3.05 -2.93
CA VAL A 64 9.13 3.79 -4.20
C VAL A 64 10.58 3.79 -4.68
N VAL A 65 10.78 3.76 -5.99
CA VAL A 65 12.12 3.85 -6.59
C VAL A 65 12.34 5.25 -7.15
N ILE A 66 13.26 6.00 -6.52
CA ILE A 66 13.58 7.38 -6.91
C ILE A 66 15.09 7.45 -7.19
N PHE A 67 15.47 7.75 -8.43
CA PHE A 67 16.87 7.77 -8.90
C PHE A 67 17.66 6.51 -8.52
N SER A 68 17.13 5.33 -8.88
CA SER A 68 17.71 4.02 -8.58
C SER A 68 17.89 3.71 -7.09
N ARG A 69 17.25 4.46 -6.20
CA ARG A 69 17.20 4.19 -4.77
C ARG A 69 15.82 3.68 -4.41
N ARG A 70 15.76 2.48 -3.84
CA ARG A 70 14.53 1.95 -3.24
C ARG A 70 14.35 2.58 -1.87
N LEU A 71 13.32 3.42 -1.74
CA LEU A 71 12.97 4.14 -0.53
C LEU A 71 11.72 3.49 0.06
N GLN A 72 11.83 2.98 1.28
CA GLN A 72 10.67 2.48 2.01
C GLN A 72 9.99 3.64 2.73
N ILE A 73 8.68 3.81 2.50
CA ILE A 73 7.86 4.79 3.20
C ILE A 73 7.49 4.21 4.55
N VAL A 74 7.95 4.82 5.64
CA VAL A 74 7.78 4.26 6.99
C VAL A 74 6.81 5.02 7.86
N ASP A 75 6.65 6.32 7.63
CA ASP A 75 5.72 7.16 8.37
C ASP A 75 5.44 8.47 7.61
N TYR A 76 4.49 9.26 8.11
CA TYR A 76 4.28 10.63 7.67
C TYR A 76 5.32 11.55 8.31
N GLY A 77 5.96 12.38 7.51
CA GLY A 77 6.95 13.37 7.94
C GLY A 77 6.34 14.68 8.45
N SER A 78 5.01 14.84 8.39
CA SER A 78 4.30 15.96 9.01
C SER A 78 2.89 15.59 9.46
N GLU A 79 2.41 16.23 10.53
CA GLU A 79 1.06 16.01 11.05
C GLU A 79 -0.02 16.41 10.04
N ALA A 80 0.22 17.47 9.27
CA ALA A 80 -0.67 17.87 8.17
C ALA A 80 -0.81 16.76 7.12
N THR A 81 0.28 16.07 6.76
CA THR A 81 0.25 14.93 5.84
C THR A 81 -0.55 13.78 6.46
N ARG A 82 -0.27 13.45 7.73
CA ARG A 82 -0.98 12.39 8.46
C ARG A 82 -2.49 12.61 8.46
N ILE A 83 -2.94 13.81 8.86
CA ILE A 83 -4.36 14.14 8.92
C ILE A 83 -5.01 14.02 7.54
N ARG A 84 -4.36 14.55 6.50
CA ARG A 84 -4.90 14.54 5.14
C ARG A 84 -4.97 13.14 4.54
N LEU A 85 -3.95 12.30 4.72
CA LEU A 85 -3.93 10.96 4.09
C LEU A 85 -4.67 9.90 4.93
N ASN A 86 -4.64 9.97 6.26
CA ASN A 86 -5.38 9.01 7.09
C ASN A 86 -6.90 9.21 7.03
N SER A 87 -7.39 10.42 6.76
CA SER A 87 -8.83 10.65 6.62
C SER A 87 -9.41 10.11 5.31
N HIS A 88 -8.55 9.71 4.36
CA HIS A 88 -8.94 9.34 2.99
C HIS A 88 -8.47 7.95 2.58
N SER A 89 -7.97 7.11 3.48
CA SER A 89 -7.53 5.75 3.16
C SER A 89 -8.23 4.72 4.04
N GLU A 90 -8.84 3.71 3.41
CA GLU A 90 -9.38 2.52 4.05
C GLU A 90 -8.64 1.29 3.54
N THR A 91 -8.30 0.37 4.44
CA THR A 91 -7.61 -0.88 4.09
C THR A 91 -8.50 -2.06 4.44
N THR A 92 -8.60 -3.02 3.51
CA THR A 92 -9.33 -4.27 3.69
C THR A 92 -8.49 -5.47 3.29
N ILE A 93 -8.85 -6.65 3.80
CA ILE A 93 -8.25 -7.93 3.42
C ILE A 93 -9.27 -8.68 2.55
N ALA A 94 -8.86 -9.01 1.32
CA ALA A 94 -9.59 -9.93 0.45
C ALA A 94 -8.90 -11.29 0.42
N VAL A 95 -9.68 -12.37 0.29
CA VAL A 95 -9.15 -13.73 0.15
C VAL A 95 -9.66 -14.34 -1.14
N ILE A 96 -8.72 -14.79 -1.95
CA ILE A 96 -8.98 -15.62 -3.13
C ILE A 96 -8.92 -17.07 -2.68
N ARG A 97 -10.07 -17.75 -2.80
CA ARG A 97 -10.22 -19.18 -2.52
C ARG A 97 -9.40 -20.02 -3.52
N PRO A 98 -9.07 -21.29 -3.21
CA PRO A 98 -8.18 -22.09 -4.07
C PRO A 98 -8.69 -22.21 -5.51
N GLY A 99 -10.00 -22.35 -5.71
CA GLY A 99 -10.63 -22.43 -7.05
C GLY A 99 -10.52 -21.13 -7.87
N GLY A 100 -10.30 -19.98 -7.24
CA GLY A 100 -10.20 -18.67 -7.91
C GLY A 100 -8.78 -18.28 -8.32
N ILE A 101 -7.76 -19.07 -7.97
CA ILE A 101 -6.35 -18.74 -8.24
C ILE A 101 -6.05 -18.68 -9.74
N SER A 102 -6.72 -19.50 -10.54
CA SER A 102 -6.58 -19.48 -12.01
C SER A 102 -6.97 -18.13 -12.63
N SER A 103 -7.86 -17.38 -11.99
CA SER A 103 -8.33 -16.05 -12.40
C SER A 103 -7.58 -14.90 -11.71
N LEU A 104 -6.48 -15.16 -11.01
CA LEU A 104 -5.74 -14.14 -10.25
C LEU A 104 -5.36 -12.94 -11.13
N GLY A 105 -4.91 -13.16 -12.36
CA GLY A 105 -4.52 -12.07 -13.27
C GLY A 105 -5.68 -11.10 -13.55
N ASP A 106 -6.87 -11.64 -13.79
CA ASP A 106 -8.08 -10.83 -14.04
C ASP A 106 -8.52 -10.09 -12.77
N ILE A 107 -8.48 -10.76 -11.61
CA ILE A 107 -8.81 -10.15 -10.31
C ILE A 107 -7.88 -8.97 -10.01
N LEU A 108 -6.57 -9.14 -10.22
CA LEU A 108 -5.59 -8.07 -9.99
C LEU A 108 -5.78 -6.90 -10.95
N LYS A 109 -6.14 -7.20 -12.20
CA LYS A 109 -6.47 -6.17 -13.20
C LYS A 109 -7.72 -5.38 -12.81
N ASP A 110 -8.75 -6.04 -12.30
CA ASP A 110 -10.00 -5.39 -11.88
C ASP A 110 -9.77 -4.48 -10.67
N ILE A 111 -8.95 -4.92 -9.70
CA ILE A 111 -8.53 -4.10 -8.54
C ILE A 111 -7.89 -2.80 -9.03
N ASP A 112 -6.91 -2.87 -9.94
CA ASP A 112 -6.24 -1.67 -10.47
C ASP A 112 -7.20 -0.81 -11.32
N THR A 113 -8.04 -1.42 -12.15
CA THR A 113 -9.01 -0.71 -13.01
C THR A 113 -10.07 0.04 -12.19
N CYS A 114 -10.44 -0.47 -11.02
CA CYS A 114 -11.37 0.19 -10.10
C CYS A 114 -10.70 1.27 -9.23
N GLY A 115 -9.40 1.55 -9.42
CA GLY A 115 -8.67 2.56 -8.68
C GLY A 115 -8.29 2.15 -7.25
N TYR A 116 -8.29 0.84 -6.95
CA TYR A 116 -7.79 0.34 -5.68
C TYR A 116 -6.28 0.05 -5.77
N THR A 117 -5.58 0.21 -4.65
CA THR A 117 -4.16 -0.09 -4.54
C THR A 117 -3.95 -1.44 -3.87
N LEU A 118 -3.21 -2.34 -4.53
CA LEU A 118 -2.78 -3.59 -3.92
C LEU A 118 -1.57 -3.33 -3.02
N GLY A 119 -1.74 -3.46 -1.70
CA GLY A 119 -0.68 -3.27 -0.72
C GLY A 119 0.26 -4.46 -0.60
N LYS A 120 -0.29 -5.62 -0.21
CA LYS A 120 0.45 -6.87 -0.01
C LYS A 120 -0.36 -8.04 -0.55
N ALA A 121 0.34 -9.05 -1.03
CA ALA A 121 -0.26 -10.32 -1.41
C ALA A 121 0.54 -11.47 -0.79
N ARG A 122 -0.15 -12.48 -0.24
CA ARG A 122 0.50 -13.66 0.32
C ARG A 122 -0.29 -14.92 -0.02
N MET A 123 0.39 -15.90 -0.58
CA MET A 123 -0.14 -17.25 -0.73
C MET A 123 0.09 -18.04 0.55
N VAL A 124 -0.95 -18.66 1.10
CA VAL A 124 -0.92 -19.36 2.38
C VAL A 124 -1.76 -20.63 2.28
N GLN A 125 -1.27 -21.75 2.81
CA GLN A 125 -2.09 -22.93 3.07
C GLN A 125 -2.64 -22.79 4.50
N LEU A 126 -3.96 -22.74 4.66
CA LEU A 126 -4.58 -22.73 5.98
C LEU A 126 -4.80 -24.16 6.48
N ASP A 127 -4.58 -24.38 7.78
CA ASP A 127 -5.15 -25.53 8.46
C ASP A 127 -6.58 -25.22 8.95
N SER A 128 -7.29 -26.24 9.40
CA SER A 128 -8.68 -26.10 9.83
C SER A 128 -8.87 -25.24 11.08
N GLN A 129 -7.82 -25.03 11.89
CA GLN A 129 -7.90 -24.13 13.03
C GLN A 129 -7.80 -22.68 12.56
N CYS A 130 -6.76 -22.36 11.79
CA CYS A 130 -6.54 -21.02 11.24
C CYS A 130 -7.70 -20.57 10.35
N ALA A 131 -8.28 -21.47 9.53
CA ALA A 131 -9.45 -21.14 8.71
C ALA A 131 -10.66 -20.74 9.57
N ARG A 132 -10.94 -21.48 10.66
CA ARG A 132 -12.07 -21.17 11.56
C ARG A 132 -11.88 -19.87 12.31
N GLU A 133 -10.66 -19.59 12.76
CA GLU A 133 -10.33 -18.31 13.37
C GLU A 133 -10.50 -17.16 12.36
N PHE A 134 -10.08 -17.36 11.11
CA PHE A 134 -10.14 -16.35 10.05
C PHE A 134 -11.58 -15.93 9.68
N ILE A 135 -12.51 -16.88 9.59
CA ILE A 135 -13.92 -16.60 9.28
C ILE A 135 -14.86 -16.70 10.49
N PHE A 136 -14.34 -16.57 11.72
CA PHE A 136 -15.12 -16.78 12.95
C PHE A 136 -16.40 -15.92 13.05
N SER A 137 -16.41 -14.75 12.42
CA SER A 137 -17.60 -13.88 12.34
C SER A 137 -18.77 -14.51 11.58
N LYS A 138 -18.50 -15.50 10.73
CA LYS A 138 -19.45 -16.23 9.89
C LYS A 138 -19.83 -17.62 10.45
N ARG A 139 -19.47 -17.93 11.69
CA ARG A 139 -19.70 -19.27 12.30
C ARG A 139 -21.16 -19.72 12.36
N GLU A 140 -22.10 -18.79 12.22
CA GLU A 140 -23.54 -19.03 12.25
C GLU A 140 -24.13 -19.22 10.84
N ASP A 141 -23.31 -19.02 9.80
CA ASP A 141 -23.72 -19.21 8.41
C ASP A 141 -23.87 -20.72 8.11
N GLU A 142 -24.90 -21.10 7.37
CA GLU A 142 -25.23 -22.51 7.08
C GLU A 142 -24.11 -23.22 6.28
N ASP A 143 -23.34 -22.46 5.50
CA ASP A 143 -22.24 -22.94 4.67
C ASP A 143 -20.87 -22.88 5.37
N PHE A 144 -20.81 -22.59 6.67
CA PHE A 144 -19.55 -22.37 7.39
C PHE A 144 -18.56 -23.53 7.24
N GLU A 145 -18.98 -24.79 7.47
CA GLU A 145 -18.09 -25.94 7.36
C GLU A 145 -17.66 -26.22 5.91
N GLU A 146 -18.53 -25.98 4.92
CA GLU A 146 -18.19 -26.08 3.50
C GLU A 146 -17.10 -25.05 3.13
N ILE A 147 -17.22 -23.82 3.62
CA ILE A 147 -16.19 -22.78 3.42
C ILE A 147 -14.87 -23.21 4.08
N ILE A 148 -14.88 -23.81 5.27
CA ILE A 148 -13.65 -24.31 5.92
C ILE A 148 -13.00 -25.42 5.10
N GLU A 149 -13.77 -26.37 4.61
CA GLU A 149 -13.27 -27.43 3.72
C GLU A 149 -12.65 -26.83 2.45
N GLU A 150 -13.33 -25.87 1.82
CA GLU A 150 -12.80 -25.19 0.63
C GLU A 150 -11.50 -24.44 0.93
N LEU A 151 -11.45 -23.64 2.00
CA LEU A 151 -10.28 -22.84 2.39
C LEU A 151 -9.07 -23.69 2.80
N THR A 152 -9.28 -24.94 3.22
CA THR A 152 -8.22 -25.87 3.63
C THR A 152 -7.83 -26.87 2.54
N SER A 153 -8.62 -26.96 1.46
CA SER A 153 -8.39 -27.88 0.33
C SER A 153 -7.12 -27.58 -0.49
N GLY A 154 -6.60 -26.36 -0.38
CA GLY A 154 -5.47 -25.89 -1.17
C GLY A 154 -5.02 -24.50 -0.73
N PRO A 155 -4.01 -23.93 -1.41
CA PRO A 155 -3.49 -22.63 -1.06
C PRO A 155 -4.55 -21.56 -1.34
N ILE A 156 -4.63 -20.57 -0.47
CA ILE A 156 -5.39 -19.33 -0.69
C ILE A 156 -4.43 -18.19 -0.99
N ILE A 157 -4.95 -17.08 -1.52
CA ILE A 157 -4.20 -15.83 -1.62
C ILE A 157 -4.91 -14.76 -0.79
N ALA A 158 -4.24 -14.25 0.24
CA ALA A 158 -4.67 -13.08 0.98
C ALA A 158 -4.10 -11.81 0.33
N LEU A 159 -4.97 -10.85 0.06
CA LEU A 159 -4.66 -9.55 -0.55
C LEU A 159 -5.02 -8.43 0.43
N GLU A 160 -4.06 -7.55 0.72
CA GLU A 160 -4.30 -6.26 1.35
C GLU A 160 -4.65 -5.27 0.24
N ILE A 161 -5.88 -4.76 0.25
CA ILE A 161 -6.40 -3.81 -0.73
C ILE A 161 -6.68 -2.50 -0.02
N MET A 162 -6.20 -1.40 -0.59
CA MET A 162 -6.39 -0.05 -0.08
C MET A 162 -7.30 0.71 -1.03
N GLY A 163 -8.37 1.27 -0.48
CA GLY A 163 -9.22 2.23 -1.15
C GLY A 163 -8.87 3.63 -0.69
N GLU A 164 -8.52 4.48 -1.63
CA GLU A 164 -8.42 5.90 -1.38
C GLU A 164 -9.79 6.52 -1.65
N ARG A 165 -10.38 7.11 -0.62
CA ARG A 165 -11.54 7.99 -0.74
C ARG A 165 -11.03 9.31 -1.32
N TRP A 166 -10.52 9.32 -2.55
CA TRP A 166 -10.22 10.57 -3.23
C TRP A 166 -11.53 11.35 -3.30
N PHE A 167 -11.57 12.54 -2.70
CA PHE A 167 -12.61 13.48 -3.09
C PHE A 167 -12.52 13.60 -4.60
N VAL A 168 -13.60 13.19 -5.28
CA VAL A 168 -13.88 13.56 -6.66
C VAL A 168 -14.00 15.08 -6.65
N VAL A 169 -12.87 15.79 -6.72
CA VAL A 169 -12.87 17.19 -7.10
C VAL A 169 -13.09 17.19 -8.61
N GLY A 170 -14.36 17.07 -9.00
CA GLY A 170 -14.74 16.91 -10.40
C GLY A 170 -16.24 16.87 -10.69
N ASP A 171 -17.11 16.63 -9.71
CA ASP A 171 -18.56 16.72 -9.91
C ASP A 171 -19.15 17.79 -8.99
N LEU A 172 -18.94 19.05 -9.36
CA LEU A 172 -19.93 20.13 -9.17
C LEU A 172 -19.73 21.15 -10.29
N THR A 173 -20.70 21.13 -11.20
CA THR A 173 -21.00 21.97 -12.40
C THR A 173 -20.22 21.71 -13.67
#